data_AF-A0A564Z7S5-F1
#
_entry.id   AF-A0A564Z7S5-F1
#
_cell.length_a   1.000
_cell.length_b   1.000
_cell.length_c   1.000
_cell.angle_alpha   90.00
_cell.angle_beta   90.00
_cell.angle_gamma   90.00
#
_symmetry.space_group_name_H-M   'P 1'
#
loop_
_entity.id
_entity.type
_entity.pdbx_description
1 polymer ?
#
loop_
_entity_poly.entity_id
_entity_poly.type
_entity_poly.pdbx_seq_one_letter_code
_entity_poly.pdbx_strand_id
1 'polypeptide(L)'
;HTYQALTSSAYLALTTSDPVSSAFTLRGELYQLASQEKQFKEEYSRLAVQSMNFAVSCLDLCRTSDEVHSLLTANDIIPDGDTQYHLATIKHAVQCREKKFVAHSNCQHQLENTFYGNMFCIRDFEGWQ
;
A
#
# COMPACT_ATOMS: atom_id res chain seq x y z
N HIS A 1 19.23 -16.11 1.18
CA HIS A 1 18.06 -17.03 1.04
C HIS A 1 16.91 -16.73 2.01
N THR A 2 17.15 -16.44 3.30
CA THR A 2 16.07 -16.13 4.25
C THR A 2 15.16 -14.97 3.80
N TYR A 3 15.74 -13.85 3.37
CA TYR A 3 14.96 -12.72 2.86
C TYR A 3 14.15 -13.05 1.59
N GLN A 4 14.66 -13.92 0.72
CA GLN A 4 13.91 -14.37 -0.46
C GLN A 4 12.64 -15.13 -0.05
N ALA A 5 12.74 -15.98 0.98
CA ALA A 5 11.58 -16.70 1.52
C ALA A 5 10.57 -15.75 2.17
N LEU A 6 11.05 -14.75 2.93
CA LEU A 6 10.20 -13.74 3.57
C LEU A 6 9.44 -12.88 2.55
N THR A 7 10.04 -12.57 1.40
CA THR A 7 9.39 -11.81 0.31
C THR A 7 8.44 -12.65 -0.55
N SER A 8 8.32 -13.95 -0.31
CA SER A 8 7.40 -14.81 -1.05
C SER A 8 5.96 -14.40 -0.78
N SER A 9 5.16 -14.26 -1.84
CA SER A 9 3.73 -13.94 -1.73
C SER A 9 2.98 -14.95 -0.87
N ALA A 10 3.35 -16.24 -0.92
CA ALA A 10 2.74 -17.28 -0.10
C ALA A 10 3.07 -17.10 1.39
N TYR A 11 4.28 -16.68 1.72
CA TYR A 11 4.68 -16.40 3.10
C TYR A 11 3.90 -15.19 3.63
N LEU A 12 3.97 -14.06 2.93
CA LEU A 12 3.25 -12.84 3.31
C LEU A 12 1.74 -13.07 3.47
N ALA A 13 1.11 -13.82 2.57
CA ALA A 13 -0.32 -14.09 2.64
C ALA A 13 -0.74 -15.03 3.77
N LEU A 14 0.11 -15.99 4.17
CA LEU A 14 -0.27 -17.05 5.12
C LEU A 14 0.24 -16.82 6.55
N THR A 15 1.30 -16.03 6.74
CA THR A 15 1.97 -15.91 8.04
C THR A 15 1.80 -14.55 8.70
N THR A 16 1.12 -13.61 8.05
CA THR A 16 0.98 -12.24 8.56
C THR A 16 -0.50 -11.87 8.73
N SER A 17 -0.80 -11.11 9.78
CA SER A 17 -2.16 -10.65 10.08
C SER A 17 -2.64 -9.57 9.10
N ASP A 18 -1.74 -8.67 8.71
CA ASP A 18 -1.95 -7.68 7.65
C ASP A 18 -0.85 -7.84 6.58
N PRO A 19 -1.14 -8.56 5.48
CA PRO A 19 -0.16 -8.85 4.43
C PRO A 19 0.36 -7.61 3.71
N VAL A 20 -0.48 -6.58 3.54
CA VAL A 20 -0.09 -5.37 2.80
C VAL A 20 0.82 -4.50 3.67
N SER A 21 0.43 -4.24 4.92
CA SER A 21 1.27 -3.49 5.87
C SER A 21 2.61 -4.18 6.13
N SER A 22 2.59 -5.52 6.26
CA SER A 22 3.81 -6.32 6.42
C SER A 22 4.73 -6.21 5.21
N ALA A 23 4.18 -6.19 3.99
CA ALA A 23 4.96 -6.02 2.77
C ALA A 23 5.65 -4.64 2.69
N PHE A 24 4.98 -3.57 3.13
CA PHE A 24 5.57 -2.23 3.22
C PHE A 24 6.74 -2.18 4.22
N THR A 25 6.54 -2.77 5.40
CA THR A 25 7.57 -2.82 6.46
C THR A 25 8.80 -3.59 5.98
N LEU A 26 8.60 -4.79 5.43
CA LEU A 26 9.67 -5.64 4.89
C LEU A 26 10.45 -4.93 3.78
N ARG A 27 9.76 -4.19 2.91
CA ARG A 27 10.40 -3.38 1.87
C ARG A 27 11.29 -2.28 2.47
N GLY A 28 10.83 -1.60 3.53
CA GLY A 28 11.64 -0.62 4.25
C GLY A 28 12.94 -1.21 4.80
N GLU A 29 12.82 -2.37 5.46
CA GLU A 29 13.97 -3.11 6.00
C GLU A 29 14.96 -3.53 4.90
N LEU A 30 14.46 -4.05 3.77
CA LEU A 30 15.29 -4.45 2.64
C LEU A 30 16.03 -3.27 2.02
N TYR A 31 15.41 -2.09 1.90
CA TYR A 31 16.12 -0.89 1.43
C TYR A 31 17.18 -0.40 2.43
N GLN A 32 16.92 -0.52 3.73
CA GLN A 32 17.91 -0.21 4.76
C GLN A 32 19.11 -1.16 4.66
N LEU A 33 18.87 -2.46 4.52
CA LEU A 33 19.93 -3.46 4.30
C LEU A 33 20.69 -3.20 3.00
N ALA A 34 20.00 -2.86 1.92
CA ALA A 34 20.61 -2.49 0.65
C ALA A 34 21.53 -1.26 0.76
N SER A 35 21.25 -0.35 1.69
CA SER A 35 22.09 0.82 1.95
C SER A 35 23.34 0.50 2.77
N GLN A 36 23.27 -0.51 3.64
CA GLN A 36 24.36 -0.96 4.50
C GLN A 36 25.29 -1.94 3.76
N GLU A 37 24.72 -2.88 2.99
CA GLU A 37 25.46 -3.94 2.30
C GLU A 37 25.63 -3.63 0.81
N LYS A 38 26.75 -3.01 0.44
CA LYS A 38 27.02 -2.60 -0.95
C LYS A 38 27.12 -3.78 -1.94
N GLN A 39 27.52 -4.95 -1.45
CA GLN A 39 27.79 -6.15 -2.26
C GLN A 39 26.50 -6.87 -2.71
N PHE A 40 25.41 -6.73 -1.96
CA PHE A 40 24.10 -7.36 -2.23
C PHE A 40 22.97 -6.34 -2.44
N LYS A 41 23.32 -5.06 -2.59
CA LYS A 41 22.37 -3.95 -2.75
C LYS A 41 21.32 -4.22 -3.83
N GLU A 42 21.74 -4.76 -4.97
CA GLU A 42 20.83 -5.04 -6.09
C GLU A 42 19.84 -6.17 -5.77
N GLU A 43 20.30 -7.22 -5.08
CA GLU A 43 19.44 -8.31 -4.66
C GLU A 43 18.38 -7.85 -3.66
N TYR A 44 18.78 -7.11 -2.62
CA TYR A 44 17.83 -6.56 -1.65
C TYR A 44 16.86 -5.57 -2.29
N SER A 45 17.31 -4.73 -3.22
CA SER A 45 16.43 -3.81 -3.95
C SER A 45 15.41 -4.58 -4.80
N ARG A 46 15.82 -5.67 -5.45
CA ARG A 46 14.91 -6.55 -6.21
C ARG A 46 13.87 -7.20 -5.30
N LEU A 47 14.29 -7.67 -4.12
CA LEU A 47 13.40 -8.28 -3.13
C LEU A 47 12.40 -7.24 -2.58
N ALA A 48 12.84 -6.02 -2.31
CA ALA A 48 11.95 -4.93 -1.90
C ALA A 48 10.87 -4.65 -2.95
N VAL A 49 11.25 -4.62 -4.23
CA VAL A 49 10.29 -4.47 -5.34
C VAL A 49 9.33 -5.66 -5.41
N GLN A 50 9.80 -6.88 -5.18
CA GLN A 50 8.97 -8.08 -5.17
C GLN A 50 7.89 -8.03 -4.07
N SER A 51 8.25 -7.62 -2.85
CA SER A 51 7.29 -7.42 -1.75
C SER A 51 6.22 -6.39 -2.11
N MET A 52 6.60 -5.31 -2.81
CA MET A 52 5.64 -4.29 -3.22
C MET A 52 4.74 -4.73 -4.38
N ASN A 53 5.24 -5.54 -5.31
CA ASN A 53 4.41 -6.13 -6.36
C ASN A 53 3.33 -7.04 -5.77
N PHE A 54 3.60 -7.72 -4.65
CA PHE A 54 2.58 -8.46 -3.92
C PHE A 54 1.48 -7.52 -3.40
N ALA A 55 1.82 -6.41 -2.75
CA ALA A 55 0.83 -5.44 -2.27
C ALA A 55 -0.03 -4.85 -3.40
N VAL A 56 0.56 -4.57 -4.57
CA VAL A 56 -0.18 -4.13 -5.76
C VAL A 56 -1.10 -5.25 -6.28
N SER A 57 -0.61 -6.49 -6.31
CA SER A 57 -1.43 -7.64 -6.72
C SER A 57 -2.63 -7.86 -5.79
N CYS A 58 -2.51 -7.54 -4.49
CA CYS A 58 -3.64 -7.57 -3.58
C CYS A 58 -4.71 -6.53 -3.96
N LEU A 59 -4.31 -5.33 -4.40
CA LEU A 59 -5.25 -4.32 -4.91
C LEU A 59 -5.92 -4.75 -6.22
N ASP A 60 -5.20 -5.43 -7.10
CA ASP A 60 -5.74 -5.97 -8.37
C ASP A 60 -6.81 -7.05 -8.12
N LEU A 61 -6.74 -7.76 -6.99
CA LEU A 61 -7.68 -8.81 -6.63
C LEU A 61 -8.97 -8.27 -6.00
N CYS A 62 -8.98 -7.04 -5.50
CA CYS A 62 -10.18 -6.41 -4.93
C CYS A 62 -11.22 -6.12 -6.01
N ARG A 63 -12.45 -6.60 -5.81
CA ARG A 63 -13.58 -6.44 -6.73
C ARG A 63 -14.65 -5.49 -6.22
N THR A 64 -14.68 -5.24 -4.91
CA THR A 64 -15.66 -4.36 -4.28
C THR A 64 -14.99 -3.18 -3.60
N SER A 65 -15.71 -2.06 -3.49
CA SER A 65 -15.22 -0.88 -2.76
C SER A 65 -14.96 -1.19 -1.28
N ASP A 66 -15.70 -2.13 -0.69
CA ASP A 66 -15.52 -2.56 0.70
C ASP A 66 -14.21 -3.34 0.89
N GLU A 67 -13.83 -4.20 -0.06
CA GLU A 67 -12.54 -4.90 -0.06
C GLU A 67 -11.38 -3.91 -0.19
N VAL A 68 -11.50 -2.95 -1.11
CA VAL A 68 -10.51 -1.88 -1.29
C VAL A 68 -10.40 -1.05 -0.02
N HIS A 69 -11.52 -0.65 0.58
CA HIS A 69 -11.55 0.15 1.80
C HIS A 69 -10.89 -0.58 2.98
N SER A 70 -11.20 -1.87 3.14
CA SER A 70 -10.61 -2.72 4.19
C SER A 70 -9.10 -2.82 4.04
N LEU A 71 -8.61 -3.01 2.81
CA LEU A 71 -7.18 -3.09 2.52
C LEU A 71 -6.45 -1.75 2.73
N LEU A 72 -7.11 -0.63 2.44
CA LEU A 72 -6.50 0.72 2.54
C LEU A 72 -6.56 1.34 3.94
N THR A 73 -7.42 0.82 4.81
CA THR A 73 -7.64 1.36 6.17
C THR A 73 -6.69 0.76 7.20
N ALA A 74 -6.23 -0.48 7.03
CA ALA A 74 -5.38 -1.25 7.96
C ALA A 74 -5.92 -1.32 9.41
N ASN A 75 -6.21 -2.54 9.89
CA ASN A 75 -6.98 -2.79 11.11
C ASN A 75 -6.30 -2.45 12.45
N ASP A 76 -5.00 -2.13 12.47
CA ASP A 76 -4.21 -2.15 13.73
C ASP A 76 -3.82 -0.78 14.31
N ILE A 77 -4.40 0.33 13.81
CA ILE A 77 -4.23 1.65 14.44
C ILE A 77 -5.56 2.06 15.09
N ILE A 78 -5.86 1.46 16.24
CA ILE A 78 -6.84 2.00 17.19
C ILE A 78 -6.09 2.72 18.32
N PRO A 79 -5.87 4.03 18.22
CA PRO A 79 -5.82 4.90 19.38
C PRO A 79 -7.16 5.64 19.43
N ASP A 80 -7.94 5.28 20.43
CA ASP A 80 -8.76 6.19 21.24
C ASP A 80 -9.32 7.43 20.49
N GLY A 81 -10.61 7.38 20.16
CA GLY A 81 -11.38 8.58 19.80
C GLY A 81 -11.41 8.95 18.31
N ASP A 82 -12.53 8.59 17.68
CA ASP A 82 -13.26 9.44 16.73
C ASP A 82 -12.62 9.87 15.40
N THR A 83 -11.52 9.25 14.95
CA THR A 83 -11.04 9.47 13.58
C THR A 83 -10.82 8.15 12.88
N GLN A 84 -11.78 7.73 12.06
CA GLN A 84 -11.61 6.63 11.11
C GLN A 84 -10.35 6.90 10.27
N TYR A 85 -9.30 6.10 10.45
CA TYR A 85 -8.04 6.18 9.69
C TYR A 85 -8.22 5.67 8.26
N HIS A 86 -9.17 6.24 7.52
CA HIS A 86 -9.67 5.76 6.24
C HIS A 86 -8.64 5.60 5.11
N LEU A 87 -7.37 5.93 5.34
CA LEU A 87 -6.30 5.88 4.34
C LEU A 87 -4.93 5.58 4.99
N ALA A 88 -4.87 4.87 6.12
CA ALA A 88 -3.60 4.61 6.82
C ALA A 88 -2.57 3.95 5.90
N THR A 89 -2.98 2.96 5.12
CA THR A 89 -2.14 2.25 4.16
C THR A 89 -1.66 3.19 3.04
N ILE A 90 -2.53 4.09 2.54
CA ILE A 90 -2.12 5.07 1.51
C ILE A 90 -1.11 6.06 2.07
N LYS A 91 -1.34 6.57 3.28
CA LYS A 91 -0.42 7.49 3.95
C LYS A 91 0.95 6.84 4.11
N HIS A 92 0.99 5.59 4.53
CA HIS A 92 2.21 4.82 4.62
C HIS A 92 2.87 4.61 3.25
N ALA A 93 2.09 4.29 2.21
CA ALA A 93 2.59 4.16 0.84
C ALA A 93 3.26 5.45 0.31
N VAL A 94 2.68 6.61 0.62
CA VAL A 94 3.25 7.92 0.28
C VAL A 94 4.57 8.15 1.02
N GLN A 95 4.62 7.84 2.33
CA GLN A 95 5.85 7.93 3.13
C GLN A 95 6.97 7.03 2.58
N CYS A 96 6.62 5.82 2.15
CA CYS A 96 7.53 4.87 1.53
C CYS A 96 7.91 5.24 0.08
N ARG A 97 7.29 6.28 -0.52
CA ARG A 97 7.46 6.70 -1.92
C ARG A 97 7.08 5.63 -2.94
N GLU A 98 6.08 4.81 -2.62
CA GLU A 98 5.61 3.72 -3.47
C GLU A 98 4.63 4.20 -4.55
N LYS A 99 5.21 4.76 -5.62
CA LYS A 99 4.45 5.40 -6.70
C LYS A 99 3.46 4.45 -7.39
N LYS A 100 3.83 3.18 -7.59
CA LYS A 100 2.96 2.21 -8.27
C LYS A 100 1.71 1.88 -7.46
N PHE A 101 1.86 1.75 -6.15
CA PHE A 101 0.74 1.51 -5.24
C PHE A 101 -0.19 2.73 -5.19
N VAL A 102 0.38 3.93 -4.99
CA VAL A 102 -0.43 5.15 -4.91
C VAL A 102 -1.15 5.45 -6.22
N ALA A 103 -0.48 5.24 -7.37
CA ALA A 103 -1.06 5.48 -8.69
C ALA A 103 -2.07 4.41 -9.15
N HIS A 104 -2.30 3.36 -8.35
CA HIS A 104 -3.25 2.31 -8.69
C HIS A 104 -4.67 2.86 -8.82
N SER A 105 -5.45 2.36 -9.79
CA SER A 105 -6.82 2.82 -10.07
C SER A 105 -7.71 2.78 -8.82
N ASN A 106 -7.70 1.67 -8.08
CA ASN A 106 -8.46 1.52 -6.84
C ASN A 106 -8.05 2.53 -5.75
N CYS A 107 -6.75 2.84 -5.63
CA CYS A 107 -6.27 3.85 -4.68
C CYS A 107 -6.68 5.26 -5.11
N GLN A 108 -6.54 5.59 -6.39
CA GLN A 108 -6.91 6.89 -6.94
C GLN A 108 -8.41 7.12 -6.83
N HIS A 109 -9.24 6.11 -7.13
CA HIS A 109 -10.68 6.20 -6.98
C HIS A 109 -11.11 6.43 -5.52
N GLN A 110 -10.45 5.74 -4.58
CA GLN A 110 -10.72 5.95 -3.14
C GLN A 110 -10.29 7.35 -2.67
N LEU A 111 -9.16 7.86 -3.16
CA LEU A 111 -8.70 9.21 -2.89
C LEU A 111 -9.65 10.25 -3.47
N GLU A 112 -10.12 10.04 -4.70
CA GLU A 112 -11.09 10.88 -5.39
C GLU A 112 -12.41 10.95 -4.61
N ASN A 113 -12.96 9.79 -4.22
CA ASN A 113 -14.18 9.72 -3.42
C ASN A 113 -14.00 10.42 -2.06
N THR A 114 -12.82 10.29 -1.43
CA THR A 114 -12.52 10.99 -0.17
C THR A 114 -12.44 12.50 -0.38
N PHE A 115 -11.83 12.95 -1.48
CA PHE A 115 -11.62 14.36 -1.79
C PHE A 115 -12.91 15.07 -2.20
N TYR A 116 -13.71 14.46 -3.06
CA TYR A 116 -14.96 15.03 -3.58
C TYR A 116 -16.21 14.64 -2.78
N GLY A 117 -16.11 13.77 -1.77
CA GLY A 117 -17.27 13.29 -1.00
C GLY A 117 -18.13 14.39 -0.36
N ASN A 118 -17.56 15.56 -0.06
CA ASN A 118 -18.31 16.71 0.45
C ASN A 118 -18.67 17.75 -0.65
N MET A 119 -18.24 17.53 -1.89
CA MET A 119 -18.28 18.48 -3.01
C MET A 119 -18.64 17.80 -4.34
N PHE A 120 -19.64 16.90 -4.31
CA PHE A 120 -20.10 16.14 -5.49
C PHE A 120 -20.40 17.01 -6.71
N CYS A 121 -20.83 18.27 -6.51
CA CYS A 121 -21.16 19.22 -7.58
C CYS A 121 -19.97 19.68 -8.44
N ILE A 122 -18.72 19.41 -8.02
CA ILE A 122 -17.52 19.87 -8.72
C ILE A 122 -16.91 18.74 -9.58
N ARG A 123 -17.26 17.48 -9.30
CA ARG A 123 -16.69 16.33 -10.00
C ARG A 123 -17.06 16.28 -11.48
N ASP A 124 -18.24 16.80 -11.82
CA ASP A 124 -18.77 16.86 -13.19
C ASP A 124 -18.71 18.29 -13.78
N PHE A 125 -17.93 19.20 -13.19
CA PHE A 125 -17.84 20.58 -13.67
C PHE A 125 -16.98 20.65 -14.94
N GLU A 126 -17.61 20.61 -16.12
CA GLU A 126 -16.94 20.69 -17.44
C GLU A 126 -16.33 22.06 -17.79
N GLY A 127 -16.27 23.00 -16.84
CA GLY A 127 -15.81 24.35 -17.09
C GLY A 127 -16.83 25.19 -17.89
N TRP A 128 -16.68 26.51 -17.82
CA TRP A 128 -17.44 27.40 -18.70
C TRP A 128 -16.81 27.32 -20.09
N GLN A 129 -17.44 26.60 -21.02
CA GLN A 129 -17.12 26.66 -22.45
C GLN A 129 -17.41 28.03 -23.03
#